data_AF-A0A7Y7M9D1-F1
#
_entry.id   AF-A0A7Y7M9D1-F1
#
_cell.length_a   1.000
_cell.length_b   1.000
_cell.length_c   1.000
_cell.angle_alpha   90.00
_cell.angle_beta   90.00
_cell.angle_gamma   90.00
#
_symmetry.space_group_name_H-M   'P 1'
#
loop_
_entity.id
_entity.type
_entity.pdbx_description
1 polymer ?
#
loop_
_entity_poly.entity_id
_entity_poly.type
_entity_poly.pdbx_seq_one_letter_code
_entity_poly.pdbx_strand_id
1 'polypeptide(L)'
;QRAPGNWIHGATMLVAGQPCTAWQTADTDGQASEVCYSDDGVMLQATRNGHVMVRAETVRRAAQPDAVFAIPAGLRDLPAAHP
;
A
#
# COMPACT_ATOMS: atom_id res chain seq x y z
N GLN A 1 11.51 7.47 7.53
CA GLN A 1 11.37 6.46 8.61
C GLN A 1 10.83 5.19 7.96
N ARG A 2 11.42 4.01 8.19
CA ARG A 2 10.92 2.75 7.62
C ARG A 2 9.87 2.14 8.56
N ALA A 3 8.91 1.39 8.02
CA ALA A 3 7.98 0.63 8.84
C ALA A 3 8.75 -0.36 9.73
N PRO A 4 8.36 -0.57 11.00
CA PRO A 4 9.01 -1.56 11.87
C PRO A 4 8.89 -2.96 11.26
N GLY A 5 9.91 -3.81 11.44
CA GLY A 5 9.96 -5.17 10.91
C GLY A 5 11.29 -5.52 10.24
N ASN A 6 11.46 -6.80 9.87
CA ASN A 6 12.58 -7.26 9.07
C ASN A 6 12.25 -7.05 7.59
N TRP A 7 13.04 -6.23 6.93
CA TRP A 7 12.88 -5.89 5.52
C TRP A 7 14.16 -6.21 4.78
N ILE A 8 14.08 -7.08 3.79
CA ILE A 8 15.20 -7.39 2.91
C ILE A 8 14.93 -6.73 1.56
N HIS A 9 15.84 -5.86 1.15
CA HIS A 9 15.80 -5.20 -0.16
C HIS A 9 16.02 -6.25 -1.25
N GLY A 10 15.04 -6.41 -2.13
CA GLY A 10 15.06 -7.36 -3.23
C GLY A 10 15.37 -6.71 -4.58
N ALA A 11 14.94 -7.37 -5.65
CA ALA A 11 15.13 -6.93 -7.02
C ALA A 11 14.12 -5.84 -7.43
N THR A 12 14.45 -5.10 -8.49
CA THR A 12 13.47 -4.27 -9.20
C THR A 12 12.56 -5.16 -10.04
N MET A 13 11.26 -4.92 -9.98
CA MET A 13 10.23 -5.56 -10.79
C MET A 13 9.45 -4.53 -11.61
N LEU A 14 8.66 -5.02 -12.56
CA LEU A 14 7.74 -4.21 -13.36
C LEU A 14 6.29 -4.70 -13.14
N VAL A 15 5.45 -3.87 -12.54
CA VAL A 15 4.03 -4.18 -12.27
C VAL A 15 3.16 -3.06 -12.83
N ALA A 16 2.14 -3.40 -13.62
CA ALA A 16 1.32 -2.42 -14.37
C ALA A 16 2.15 -1.43 -15.21
N GLY A 17 3.29 -1.89 -15.75
CA GLY A 17 4.24 -1.04 -16.50
C GLY A 17 5.00 -0.03 -15.65
N GLN A 18 4.93 -0.12 -14.32
CA GLN A 18 5.64 0.74 -13.38
C GLN A 18 6.78 -0.01 -12.69
N PRO A 19 7.98 0.58 -12.58
CA PRO A 19 9.05 -0.01 -11.80
C PRO A 19 8.69 0.01 -10.31
N CYS A 20 9.04 -1.05 -9.60
CA CYS A 20 8.94 -1.12 -8.15
C CYS A 20 10.06 -1.98 -7.57
N THR A 21 10.41 -1.73 -6.31
CA THR A 21 11.38 -2.54 -5.57
C THR A 21 10.64 -3.60 -4.78
N ALA A 22 11.01 -4.86 -4.97
CA ALA A 22 10.51 -5.98 -4.17
C ALA A 22 11.15 -5.96 -2.79
N TRP A 23 10.35 -6.06 -1.74
CA TRP A 23 10.80 -6.14 -0.36
C TRP A 23 10.27 -7.41 0.28
N GLN A 24 11.18 -8.23 0.78
CA GLN A 24 10.83 -9.43 1.52
C GLN A 24 10.61 -9.07 2.98
N THR A 25 9.51 -9.57 3.53
CA THR A 25 9.09 -9.34 4.92
C THR A 25 8.27 -10.52 5.44
N ALA A 26 7.76 -10.42 6.66
CA ALA A 26 6.76 -11.32 7.21
C ALA A 26 5.46 -10.55 7.44
N ASP A 27 4.32 -11.18 7.14
CA ASP A 27 3.02 -10.60 7.47
C ASP A 27 2.77 -10.64 9.00
N THR A 28 1.63 -10.12 9.44
CA THR A 28 1.26 -10.08 10.87
C THR A 28 1.10 -11.46 11.50
N ASP A 29 0.92 -12.51 10.69
CA ASP A 29 0.84 -13.89 11.13
C ASP A 29 2.21 -14.59 11.09
N GLY A 30 3.27 -13.86 10.74
CA GLY A 30 4.64 -14.36 10.62
C GLY A 30 4.95 -15.10 9.32
N GLN A 31 4.05 -15.07 8.32
CA GLN A 31 4.27 -15.76 7.05
C GLN A 31 5.14 -14.93 6.11
N ALA A 32 6.04 -15.61 5.40
CA ALA A 32 6.89 -14.96 4.40
C ALA A 32 6.04 -14.28 3.31
N SER A 33 6.34 -13.01 3.06
CA SER A 33 5.65 -12.19 2.10
C SER A 33 6.62 -11.30 1.33
N GLU A 34 6.26 -10.98 0.10
CA GLU A 34 6.98 -10.01 -0.71
C GLU A 34 6.02 -8.88 -1.08
N VAL A 35 6.46 -7.64 -0.90
CA VAL A 35 5.69 -6.46 -1.30
C VAL A 35 6.52 -5.61 -2.25
N CYS A 36 5.97 -5.29 -3.42
CA CYS A 36 6.61 -4.41 -4.39
C CYS A 36 6.09 -2.99 -4.22
N TYR A 37 6.99 -2.07 -3.87
CA TYR A 37 6.68 -0.64 -3.73
C TYR A 37 7.34 0.17 -4.84
N SER A 38 6.61 1.07 -5.47
CA SER A 38 7.21 2.10 -6.32
C SER A 38 8.06 3.08 -5.50
N ASP A 39 8.88 3.88 -6.17
CA ASP A 39 9.77 4.85 -5.50
C ASP A 39 9.02 5.93 -4.70
N ASP A 40 7.78 6.25 -5.11
CA ASP A 40 6.85 7.14 -4.39
C ASP A 40 6.07 6.44 -3.26
N GLY A 41 6.36 5.17 -2.99
CA GLY A 41 5.82 4.43 -1.85
C GLY A 41 4.46 3.76 -2.08
N VAL A 42 3.98 3.67 -3.33
CA VAL A 42 2.71 2.99 -3.64
C VAL A 42 2.94 1.48 -3.74
N MET A 43 2.13 0.69 -3.04
CA MET A 43 2.16 -0.77 -3.16
C MET A 43 1.60 -1.19 -4.51
N LEU A 44 2.43 -1.80 -5.36
CA LEU A 44 2.03 -2.29 -6.67
C LEU A 44 1.68 -3.78 -6.68
N GLN A 45 2.30 -4.57 -5.81
CA GLN A 45 2.00 -6.00 -5.66
C GLN A 45 2.31 -6.46 -4.24
N ALA A 46 1.53 -7.42 -3.73
CA ALA A 46 1.84 -8.17 -2.53
C ALA A 46 1.64 -9.66 -2.79
N THR A 47 2.60 -10.47 -2.34
CA THR A 47 2.54 -11.93 -2.40
C THR A 47 2.67 -12.54 -1.00
N ARG A 48 2.01 -13.69 -0.79
CA ARG A 48 2.12 -14.50 0.43
C ARG A 48 2.43 -15.93 0.02
N ASN A 49 3.52 -16.50 0.52
CA ASN A 49 3.98 -17.84 0.12
C ASN A 49 4.07 -18.00 -1.42
N GLY A 50 4.50 -16.95 -2.13
CA GLY A 50 4.60 -16.94 -3.60
C GLY A 50 3.28 -16.73 -4.36
N HIS A 51 2.14 -16.69 -3.68
CA HIS A 51 0.84 -16.40 -4.29
C HIS A 51 0.56 -14.90 -4.30
N VAL A 52 0.16 -14.36 -5.45
CA VAL A 52 -0.24 -12.95 -5.58
C VAL A 52 -1.58 -12.74 -4.86
N MET A 53 -1.57 -11.88 -3.85
CA MET A 53 -2.76 -11.52 -3.06
C MET A 53 -3.36 -10.20 -3.53
N VAL A 54 -2.50 -9.25 -3.91
CA VAL A 54 -2.87 -7.93 -4.42
C VAL A 54 -1.94 -7.59 -5.57
N ARG A 55 -2.50 -7.03 -6.65
CA ARG A 55 -1.73 -6.53 -7.79
C ARG A 55 -2.43 -5.34 -8.41
N ALA A 56 -1.69 -4.27 -8.64
CA ALA A 56 -2.16 -3.16 -9.45
C ALA A 56 -2.28 -3.61 -10.91
N GLU A 57 -3.45 -3.38 -11.50
CA GLU A 57 -3.67 -3.61 -12.94
C GLU A 57 -3.30 -2.37 -13.75
N THR A 58 -3.54 -1.19 -13.19
CA THR A 58 -3.22 0.10 -13.81
C THR A 58 -2.86 1.09 -12.72
N VAL A 59 -1.85 1.93 -12.99
CA VAL A 59 -1.43 3.02 -12.11
C VAL A 59 -1.50 4.33 -12.88
N ARG A 60 -2.21 5.31 -12.33
CA ARG A 60 -2.31 6.67 -12.89
C ARG A 60 -1.93 7.67 -11.80
N ARG A 61 -1.15 8.68 -12.20
CA ARG A 61 -0.72 9.77 -11.33
C ARG A 61 -1.34 11.06 -11.84
N ALA A 62 -2.12 11.70 -10.98
CA ALA A 62 -2.76 12.98 -11.24
C ALA A 62 -2.96 13.69 -9.90
N ALA A 63 -3.00 15.02 -9.92
CA ALA A 63 -3.46 15.78 -8.77
C ALA A 63 -4.89 15.36 -8.43
N GLN A 64 -5.14 15.08 -7.15
CA GLN A 64 -6.48 14.77 -6.69
C GLN A 64 -7.29 16.06 -6.59
N PRO A 65 -8.53 16.11 -7.11
CA PRO A 65 -9.39 17.29 -6.97
C PRO A 65 -9.69 17.58 -5.50
N ASP A 66 -9.72 18.86 -5.11
CA ASP A 66 -10.04 19.28 -3.73
C ASP A 66 -11.39 18.73 -3.24
N ALA A 67 -12.34 18.54 -4.17
CA ALA A 67 -13.65 17.97 -3.89
C ALA A 67 -13.62 16.55 -3.31
N VAL A 68 -12.55 15.76 -3.58
CA VAL A 68 -12.37 14.42 -2.98
C VAL A 68 -12.20 14.51 -1.46
N PHE A 69 -11.64 15.61 -0.99
CA PHE A 69 -11.40 15.85 0.44
C PHE A 69 -12.47 16.76 1.06
N ALA A 70 -13.48 17.17 0.30
CA ALA A 70 -14.57 17.97 0.83
C ALA A 70 -15.38 17.15 1.85
N ILE A 71 -15.66 17.75 3.00
CA ILE A 71 -16.52 17.13 4.01
C ILE A 71 -17.92 16.94 3.41
N PRO A 72 -18.47 15.72 3.38
CA PRO A 72 -19.80 15.47 2.84
C PRO A 72 -20.87 16.24 3.62
N ALA A 73 -21.86 16.76 2.91
CA ALA A 73 -23.03 17.36 3.54
C ALA A 73 -23.70 16.33 4.48
N GLY A 74 -23.99 16.74 5.71
CA GLY A 74 -24.61 15.87 6.70
C GLY A 74 -23.64 15.00 7.49
N LEU A 75 -22.31 15.17 7.35
CA LEU A 75 -21.36 14.64 8.34
C LEU A 75 -21.74 15.22 9.72
N ARG A 76 -21.93 14.33 10.70
CA ARG A 76 -22.24 14.70 12.08
C ARG A 76 -21.14 14.18 12.97
N ASP A 77 -20.48 15.10 13.66
CA ASP A 77 -19.63 14.73 14.79
C ASP A 77 -20.54 14.34 15.96
N LEU A 78 -20.43 13.09 16.38
CA LEU A 78 -21.13 12.58 17.55
C LEU A 78 -20.14 12.54 18.72
N PRO A 79 -20.51 13.03 19.92
CA PRO A 79 -19.68 12.86 21.09
C PRO A 79 -19.50 11.37 21.39
N ALA A 80 -18.35 11.00 21.96
CA ALA A 80 -18.16 9.65 22.48
C ALA A 80 -19.28 9.35 23.49
N ALA A 81 -19.87 8.15 23.39
CA ALA A 81 -21.01 7.77 24.23
C ALA A 81 -20.68 7.80 25.73
N HIS A 82 -19.40 7.65 26.08
CA HIS A 82 -18.86 7.78 27.44
C HIS A 82 -17.43 8.39 27.40
N PRO A 83 -17.02 9.16 28.42
CA PRO A 83 -15.68 9.74 28.53
C PRO A 83 -14.58 8.72 28.79
#